data_AF-A0AAV1ZSJ4-F1
#
_entry.id   AF-A0AAV1ZSJ4-F1
#
_cell.length_a   1.000
_cell.length_b   1.000
_cell.length_c   1.000
_cell.angle_alpha   90.00
_cell.angle_beta   90.00
_cell.angle_gamma   90.00
#
_symmetry.space_group_name_H-M   'P 1'
#
loop_
_entity.id
_entity.type
_entity.pdbx_description
1 polymer ?
#
loop_
_entity_poly.entity_id
_entity_poly.type
_entity_poly.pdbx_seq_one_letter_code
_entity_poly.pdbx_strand_id
1 'polypeptide(L)'
;MLAKVALLLAAVAAAQASILYGGHAALVNTGVSTSGRSQDAFGNYAFNYGIQDGLGAANSRAEVGDAHGNKKGSYTIADIDGRARRVDYVADAHGFRAT
;
A
#
# COMPACT_ATOMS: atom_id res chain seq x y z
N MET A 1 -16.75 -51.19 -15.09
CA MET A 1 -15.49 -50.79 -14.42
C MET A 1 -14.85 -49.57 -15.09
N LEU A 2 -14.81 -49.51 -16.43
CA LEU A 2 -14.28 -48.37 -17.20
C LEU A 2 -14.92 -47.01 -16.85
N ALA A 3 -16.25 -46.95 -16.67
CA ALA A 3 -16.94 -45.70 -16.29
C ALA A 3 -16.52 -45.15 -14.92
N LYS A 4 -16.24 -46.04 -13.95
CA LYS A 4 -15.78 -45.63 -12.61
C LYS A 4 -14.35 -45.09 -12.64
N VAL A 5 -13.49 -45.67 -13.47
CA VAL A 5 -12.11 -45.21 -13.67
C VAL A 5 -12.09 -43.86 -14.40
N ALA A 6 -12.95 -43.68 -15.41
CA ALA A 6 -13.09 -42.41 -16.12
C ALA A 6 -13.59 -41.28 -15.20
N LEU A 7 -14.57 -41.56 -14.33
CA LEU A 7 -15.05 -40.60 -13.32
C LEU A 7 -13.96 -40.23 -12.32
N LEU A 8 -13.15 -41.19 -11.88
CA LEU A 8 -12.05 -40.93 -10.96
C LEU A 8 -10.97 -40.04 -11.59
N LEU A 9 -10.60 -40.31 -12.84
CA LEU A 9 -9.62 -39.50 -13.59
C LEU A 9 -10.13 -38.08 -13.86
N ALA A 10 -11.42 -37.93 -14.17
CA ALA A 10 -12.04 -36.61 -14.33
C ALA A 10 -12.04 -35.81 -13.02
N ALA A 11 -12.31 -36.46 -11.88
CA ALA A 11 -12.25 -35.81 -10.57
C ALA A 11 -10.82 -35.37 -10.20
N VAL A 12 -9.82 -36.20 -10.50
CA VAL A 12 -8.40 -35.85 -10.28
C VAL A 12 -7.98 -34.69 -11.18
N ALA A 13 -8.36 -34.69 -12.46
CA ALA A 13 -8.06 -33.59 -13.38
C ALA A 13 -8.72 -32.27 -12.94
N ALA A 14 -9.97 -32.30 -12.46
CA ALA A 14 -10.66 -31.14 -11.92
C ALA A 14 -10.01 -30.60 -10.64
N ALA A 15 -9.53 -31.49 -9.75
CA ALA A 15 -8.83 -31.10 -8.53
C ALA A 15 -7.44 -30.48 -8.78
N GLN A 16 -6.78 -30.88 -9.88
CA GLN A 16 -5.45 -30.39 -10.27
C GLN A 16 -5.51 -29.20 -11.25
N ALA A 17 -6.70 -28.81 -11.72
CA ALA A 17 -6.88 -27.69 -12.65
C ALA A 17 -6.36 -26.36 -12.06
N SER A 18 -6.48 -26.16 -10.75
CA SER A 18 -5.94 -24.99 -10.04
C SER A 18 -4.42 -24.87 -10.14
N ILE A 19 -3.72 -26.00 -10.30
CA ILE A 19 -2.25 -26.07 -10.33
C ILE A 19 -1.73 -25.96 -11.77
N LEU A 20 -2.49 -26.46 -12.76
CA LEU A 20 -2.11 -26.44 -14.18
C LEU A 20 -2.56 -25.18 -14.95
N TYR A 21 -3.65 -24.53 -14.52
CA TYR A 21 -4.17 -23.29 -15.14
C TYR A 21 -3.74 -22.02 -14.41
N GLY A 22 -2.58 -22.04 -13.73
CA GLY A 22 -1.98 -20.84 -13.17
C GLY A 22 -2.85 -20.16 -12.11
N GLY A 23 -3.45 -20.93 -11.19
CA GLY A 23 -4.25 -20.40 -10.07
C GLY A 23 -3.47 -19.48 -9.13
N HIS A 24 -2.15 -19.41 -9.31
CA HIS A 24 -1.35 -18.25 -8.93
C HIS A 24 -1.04 -17.51 -10.23
N ALA A 25 -1.86 -16.51 -10.58
CA ALA A 25 -1.44 -15.47 -11.50
C ALA A 25 -0.02 -15.07 -11.07
N ALA A 26 0.92 -15.08 -12.01
CA ALA A 26 2.32 -14.77 -11.74
C ALA A 26 2.38 -13.60 -10.75
N LEU A 27 3.16 -13.71 -9.66
CA LEU A 27 3.34 -12.61 -8.73
C LEU A 27 4.00 -11.46 -9.51
N VAL A 28 3.18 -10.58 -10.09
CA VAL A 28 3.64 -9.38 -10.76
C VAL A 28 3.87 -8.36 -9.66
N ASN A 29 5.11 -7.88 -9.51
CA ASN A 29 5.36 -6.74 -8.65
C ASN A 29 4.65 -5.52 -9.24
N THR A 30 3.63 -5.02 -8.54
CA THR A 30 2.86 -3.83 -8.94
C THR A 30 3.36 -2.55 -8.28
N GLY A 31 4.46 -2.63 -7.52
CA GLY A 31 5.02 -1.53 -6.76
C GLY A 31 5.65 -1.96 -5.44
N VAL A 32 6.11 -0.95 -4.71
CA VAL A 32 6.72 -1.07 -3.38
C VAL A 32 6.08 -0.06 -2.43
N SER A 33 5.99 -0.44 -1.15
CA SER A 33 5.62 0.47 -0.08
C SER A 33 6.61 0.36 1.06
N THR A 34 6.87 1.49 1.70
CA THR A 34 7.69 1.60 2.91
C THR A 34 6.95 2.45 3.93
N SER A 35 7.06 2.12 5.21
CA SER A 35 6.41 2.88 6.27
C SER A 35 7.24 2.85 7.54
N GLY A 36 7.26 3.96 8.27
CA GLY A 36 7.84 4.09 9.60
C GLY A 36 6.86 4.76 10.54
N ARG A 37 6.91 4.36 11.81
CA ARG A 37 6.10 4.97 12.88
C ARG A 37 6.85 4.91 14.20
N SER A 38 6.68 5.95 15.01
CA SER A 38 7.19 6.05 16.38
C SER A 38 6.21 6.82 17.24
N GLN A 39 6.06 6.43 18.50
CA GLN A 39 5.23 7.10 19.48
C GLN A 39 5.87 6.96 20.86
N ASP A 40 5.85 8.04 21.65
CA ASP A 40 6.30 8.02 23.04
C ASP A 40 5.12 7.90 24.04
N ALA A 41 5.44 7.74 25.32
CA ALA A 41 4.44 7.65 26.39
C ALA A 41 3.75 8.98 26.71
N PHE A 42 4.22 10.09 26.14
CA PHE A 42 3.70 11.44 26.39
C PHE A 42 2.68 11.87 25.33
N GLY A 43 2.41 11.03 24.32
CA GLY A 43 1.43 11.32 23.27
C GLY A 43 2.04 11.96 22.02
N ASN A 44 3.36 12.12 21.95
CA ASN A 44 4.00 12.56 20.72
C ASN A 44 4.13 11.39 19.76
N TYR A 45 3.97 11.65 18.46
CA TYR A 45 4.16 10.65 17.42
C TYR A 45 4.86 11.21 16.20
N ALA A 46 5.46 10.30 15.44
CA ALA A 46 5.94 10.53 14.10
C ALA A 46 5.55 9.34 13.23
N PHE A 47 5.10 9.60 12.00
CA PHE A 47 4.98 8.54 11.01
C PHE A 47 5.38 9.04 9.63
N ASN A 48 5.73 8.09 8.78
CA ASN A 48 5.91 8.32 7.36
C ASN A 48 5.54 7.08 6.55
N TYR A 49 5.21 7.31 5.29
CA TYR A 49 5.16 6.25 4.29
C TYR A 49 5.55 6.79 2.93
N GLY A 50 6.00 5.88 2.07
CA GLY A 50 6.21 6.11 0.64
C GLY A 50 5.71 4.91 -0.15
N ILE A 51 5.00 5.17 -1.23
CA ILE A 51 4.49 4.17 -2.17
C ILE A 51 4.96 4.56 -3.56
N GLN A 52 5.48 3.60 -4.30
CA GLN A 52 5.77 3.75 -5.73
C GLN A 52 5.18 2.56 -6.47
N ASP A 53 4.37 2.82 -7.49
CA ASP A 53 3.85 1.76 -8.34
C ASP A 53 4.89 1.29 -9.38
N GLY A 54 4.56 0.22 -10.10
CA GLY A 54 5.43 -0.31 -11.16
C GLY A 54 5.54 0.56 -12.42
N LEU A 55 4.77 1.65 -12.52
CA LEU A 55 4.72 2.54 -13.68
C LEU A 55 5.39 3.91 -13.44
N GLY A 56 5.76 4.20 -12.20
CA GLY A 56 6.47 5.42 -11.80
C GLY A 56 5.64 6.41 -10.99
N ALA A 57 4.33 6.20 -10.80
CA ALA A 57 3.53 7.04 -9.91
C ALA A 57 3.98 6.82 -8.46
N ALA A 58 4.04 7.90 -7.70
CA ALA A 58 4.49 7.84 -6.31
C ALA A 58 3.64 8.74 -5.41
N ASN A 59 3.43 8.29 -4.18
CA ASN A 59 2.86 9.12 -3.13
C ASN A 59 3.65 8.94 -1.84
N SER A 60 3.71 9.98 -1.03
CA SER A 60 4.33 9.89 0.30
C SER A 60 3.65 10.83 1.28
N ARG A 61 3.79 10.53 2.57
CA ARG A 61 3.43 11.44 3.65
C ARG A 61 4.41 11.28 4.78
N ALA A 62 4.75 12.38 5.42
CA ALA A 62 5.40 12.40 6.72
C ALA A 62 4.66 13.37 7.63
N GLU A 63 4.43 12.97 8.88
CA GLU A 63 3.77 13.81 9.87
C GLU A 63 4.39 13.57 11.25
N VAL A 64 4.53 14.64 12.01
CA VAL A 64 4.76 14.56 13.45
C VAL A 64 3.63 15.27 14.16
N GLY A 65 3.18 14.69 15.27
CA GLY A 65 2.18 15.29 16.14
C GLY A 65 2.64 15.30 17.59
N ASP A 66 2.15 16.27 18.35
CA ASP A 66 2.45 16.42 19.77
C ASP A 66 1.25 16.04 20.66
N ALA A 67 1.52 15.97 21.96
CA ALA A 67 0.53 15.69 23.01
C ALA A 67 -0.63 16.71 23.06
N HIS A 68 -0.43 17.92 22.52
CA HIS A 68 -1.43 18.99 22.52
C HIS A 68 -2.34 18.93 21.28
N GLY A 69 -2.15 17.93 20.42
CA GLY A 69 -2.94 17.73 19.21
C GLY A 69 -2.48 18.58 18.04
N ASN A 70 -1.32 19.24 18.13
CA ASN A 70 -0.70 19.93 17.00
C ASN A 70 -0.08 18.91 16.04
N LYS A 71 -0.12 19.18 14.74
CA LYS A 71 0.55 18.39 13.70
C LYS A 71 1.32 19.28 12.75
N LYS A 72 2.43 18.78 12.26
CA LYS A 72 3.12 19.32 11.08
C LYS A 72 3.55 18.18 10.19
N GLY A 73 3.48 18.38 8.90
CA GLY A 73 3.84 17.33 7.96
C GLY A 73 3.88 17.80 6.53
N SER A 74 4.10 16.83 5.65
CA SER A 74 3.99 17.04 4.22
C SER A 74 3.43 15.80 3.55
N TYR A 75 2.86 15.98 2.36
CA TYR A 75 2.57 14.88 1.46
C TYR A 75 3.02 15.21 0.05
N THR A 76 3.39 14.17 -0.70
CA THR A 76 3.72 14.28 -2.12
C THR A 76 2.81 13.39 -2.96
N ILE A 77 2.53 13.83 -4.17
CA ILE A 77 1.89 13.05 -5.23
C ILE A 77 2.68 13.32 -6.50
N ALA A 78 3.22 12.27 -7.11
CA ALA A 78 3.86 12.29 -8.42
C ALA A 78 3.13 11.33 -9.34
N ASP A 79 2.85 11.78 -10.55
CA ASP A 79 2.12 11.03 -11.57
C ASP A 79 3.08 10.61 -12.69
N ILE A 80 2.67 9.62 -13.49
CA ILE A 80 3.52 9.01 -14.53
C ILE A 80 3.87 9.98 -15.67
N ASP A 81 3.10 11.06 -15.81
CA ASP A 81 3.32 12.12 -16.81
C ASP A 81 4.32 13.19 -16.34
N GLY A 82 4.97 12.98 -15.18
CA GLY A 82 5.97 13.86 -14.61
C GLY A 82 5.40 15.02 -13.77
N ARG A 83 4.07 15.16 -13.68
CA ARG A 83 3.48 16.12 -12.73
C ARG A 83 3.75 15.67 -11.30
N ALA A 84 4.27 16.58 -10.49
CA ALA A 84 4.48 16.35 -9.06
C ALA A 84 3.94 17.52 -8.24
N ARG A 85 3.39 17.20 -7.08
CA ARG A 85 2.94 18.15 -6.07
C ARG A 85 3.48 17.74 -4.72
N ARG A 86 3.99 18.72 -3.96
CA ARG A 86 4.25 18.61 -2.54
C ARG A 86 3.44 19.69 -1.82
N VAL A 87 2.87 19.33 -0.69
CA VAL A 87 2.19 20.26 0.20
C VAL A 87 2.75 20.05 1.60
N ASP A 88 3.29 21.11 2.17
CA ASP A 88 3.61 21.19 3.59
C ASP A 88 2.37 21.72 4.33
N TYR A 89 2.17 21.29 5.58
CA TYR A 89 1.02 21.70 6.36
C TYR A 89 1.29 21.76 7.86
N VAL A 90 0.46 22.56 8.52
CA VAL A 90 0.33 22.64 9.97
C VAL A 90 -1.14 22.49 10.35
N ALA A 91 -1.40 21.77 11.44
CA ALA A 91 -2.69 21.75 12.11
C ALA A 91 -2.50 22.06 13.58
N ASP A 92 -3.05 23.18 14.05
CA ASP A 92 -2.88 23.69 15.41
C ASP A 92 -4.19 24.35 15.89
N ALA A 93 -4.11 25.15 16.97
CA ALA A 93 -5.25 25.89 17.52
C ALA A 93 -5.94 26.84 16.52
N HIS A 94 -5.24 27.28 15.47
CA HIS A 94 -5.85 28.09 14.42
C HIS A 94 -6.59 27.22 13.38
N GLY A 95 -6.38 25.89 13.38
CA GLY A 95 -6.97 24.86 12.51
C GLY A 95 -5.94 24.25 11.53
N PHE A 96 -6.37 23.72 10.37
CA PHE A 96 -5.46 23.22 9.31
C PHE A 96 -5.08 24.32 8.29
N ARG A 97 -3.79 24.40 7.90
CA ARG A 97 -3.26 25.24 6.80
C ARG A 97 -2.26 24.45 5.96
N ALA A 98 -2.28 24.66 4.65
CA ALA A 98 -1.12 24.40 3.81
C ALA A 98 -0.13 25.58 3.94
N THR A 99 1.17 25.29 4.00
CA THR A 99 2.26 26.24 4.24
C THR A 99 3.26 26.24 3.11
#